data_AF-A0A4Q4XZI3-F1
#
_entry.id   AF-A0A4Q4XZI3-F1
#
_cell.length_a   1.000
_cell.length_b   1.000
_cell.length_c   1.000
_cell.angle_alpha   90.00
_cell.angle_beta   90.00
_cell.angle_gamma   90.00
#
_symmetry.space_group_name_H-M   'P 1'
#
loop_
_entity.id
_entity.type
_entity.pdbx_description
1 polymer ?
#
loop_
_entity_poly.entity_id
_entity_poly.type
_entity_poly.pdbx_seq_one_letter_code
_entity_poly.pdbx_strand_id
1 'polypeptide(L)'
;MKASATSPMLGLALAPSVLEMLLLFPSLSTKAVYVHTSLSDFIRAPFADNGLIPIPPLKTTNSTTDEAISLADDYVMLSDIFPTGWTALDYAGFRAGDSVALFGAGPVGLMAAYSAIIRGASTVYSVDYVPERLRLAESLGAVPINFREADPVEQILERKPSGVVRSVDAVGYEQFDRNLTVAPATIIHNMLAVHGHCRSVQP
;
A
#
# COMPACT_ATOMS: atom_id res chain seq x y z
N MET A 1 50.36 20.32 51.65
CA MET A 1 49.41 19.35 52.26
C MET A 1 48.31 19.10 51.24
N LYS A 2 48.48 18.14 50.32
CA LYS A 2 48.03 16.72 50.35
C LYS A 2 46.51 16.52 50.47
N ALA A 3 45.89 16.13 49.35
CA ALA A 3 45.05 14.92 49.12
C ALA A 3 44.77 14.88 47.58
N SER A 4 45.22 13.94 46.72
CA SER A 4 45.32 12.46 46.66
C SER A 4 44.00 11.71 46.46
N ALA A 5 43.75 11.25 45.22
CA ALA A 5 43.10 9.98 44.80
C ALA A 5 42.67 10.06 43.31
N THR A 6 43.43 9.54 42.32
CA THR A 6 43.34 8.20 41.66
C THR A 6 42.29 8.05 40.53
N SER A 7 42.80 7.92 39.29
CA SER A 7 42.21 7.42 38.00
C SER A 7 41.62 5.99 38.13
N PRO A 8 40.87 5.35 37.17
CA PRO A 8 40.82 5.53 35.69
C PRO A 8 39.43 5.51 35.00
N MET A 9 39.21 6.17 33.86
CA MET A 9 39.48 5.69 32.49
C MET A 9 39.03 4.23 32.26
N LEU A 10 37.75 4.05 31.87
CA LEU A 10 37.30 2.86 31.16
C LEU A 10 36.82 3.31 29.78
N GLY A 11 37.64 3.06 28.77
CA GLY A 11 37.36 3.38 27.39
C GLY A 11 36.30 2.46 26.79
N LEU A 12 35.32 3.06 26.12
CA LEU A 12 34.65 2.39 25.01
C LEU A 12 35.25 3.00 23.74
N ALA A 13 36.13 2.23 23.10
CA ALA A 13 36.69 2.56 21.81
C ALA A 13 35.56 2.66 20.79
N LEU A 14 35.15 3.89 20.46
CA LEU A 14 34.39 4.15 19.25
C LEU A 14 35.28 3.76 18.08
N ALA A 15 34.79 2.83 17.25
CA ALA A 15 35.47 2.43 16.04
C ALA A 15 35.78 3.67 15.18
N PRO A 16 36.99 3.78 14.57
CA PRO A 16 37.43 5.00 13.88
C PRO A 16 36.59 5.40 12.65
N SER A 17 35.64 4.58 12.21
CA SER A 17 34.98 4.71 10.90
C SER A 17 33.85 5.74 10.83
N VAL A 18 33.30 6.22 11.95
CA VAL A 18 32.16 7.15 11.94
C VAL A 18 32.60 8.62 12.02
N LEU A 19 33.70 8.89 12.74
CA LEU A 19 34.21 10.25 12.91
C LEU A 19 35.09 10.70 11.73
N GLU A 20 35.79 9.77 11.05
CA GLU A 20 36.51 10.09 9.81
C GLU A 20 35.56 10.39 8.63
N MET A 21 34.36 9.80 8.61
CA MET A 21 33.39 10.02 7.53
C MET A 21 32.81 11.45 7.53
N LEU A 22 32.75 12.11 8.71
CA LEU A 22 32.29 13.50 8.85
C LEU A 22 33.38 14.53 8.54
N LEU A 23 34.66 14.16 8.57
CA LEU A 23 35.80 15.07 8.37
C LEU A 23 36.40 15.00 6.95
N LEU A 24 36.09 13.97 6.18
CA LEU A 24 36.67 13.76 4.84
C LEU A 24 36.03 14.58 3.70
N PHE A 25 34.97 15.36 3.95
CA PHE A 25 34.31 16.14 2.91
C PHE A 25 34.00 17.60 3.27
N PRO A 26 35.00 18.47 3.50
CA PRO A 26 34.75 19.90 3.71
C PRO A 26 34.57 20.68 2.38
N SER A 27 34.81 20.06 1.22
CA SER A 27 34.89 20.77 -0.07
C SER A 27 34.73 19.84 -1.28
N LEU A 28 33.61 19.12 -1.39
CA LEU A 28 33.23 18.51 -2.68
C LEU A 28 32.10 19.30 -3.32
N SER A 29 32.55 20.23 -4.17
CA SER A 29 31.84 20.81 -5.31
C SER A 29 30.76 19.88 -5.85
N THR A 30 29.52 20.35 -5.75
CA THR A 30 28.35 20.16 -6.62
C THR A 30 28.47 19.12 -7.74
N LYS A 31 28.70 17.86 -7.38
CA LYS A 31 28.36 16.66 -8.14
C LYS A 31 27.92 15.57 -7.17
N ALA A 32 27.06 15.92 -6.21
CA ALA A 32 26.26 14.94 -5.52
C ALA A 32 25.28 14.37 -6.56
N VAL A 33 25.37 13.08 -6.83
CA VAL A 33 24.39 12.39 -7.66
C VAL A 33 23.04 12.55 -6.94
N TYR A 34 22.20 13.42 -7.49
CA TYR A 34 20.82 13.67 -7.06
C TYR A 34 20.00 12.42 -7.44
N VAL A 35 20.07 11.36 -6.64
CA VAL A 35 19.14 10.22 -6.76
C VAL A 35 18.05 10.43 -5.72
N HIS A 36 16.85 10.80 -6.19
CA HIS A 36 15.68 11.07 -5.36
C HIS A 36 14.89 9.81 -4.99
N THR A 37 15.36 8.61 -5.37
CA THR A 37 14.57 7.38 -5.33
C THR A 37 15.19 6.35 -4.41
N SER A 38 14.34 5.48 -3.84
CA SER A 38 14.72 4.40 -2.91
C SER A 38 15.51 3.24 -3.55
N LEU A 39 15.84 3.34 -4.84
CA LEU A 39 16.58 2.32 -5.58
C LEU A 39 18.09 2.60 -5.54
N SER A 40 18.63 2.75 -4.33
CA SER A 40 20.06 2.99 -4.07
C SER A 40 20.46 2.45 -2.70
N ASP A 41 21.76 2.20 -2.50
CA ASP A 41 22.28 1.71 -1.21
C ASP A 41 22.03 2.69 -0.05
N PHE A 42 21.90 3.98 -0.37
CA PHE A 42 21.60 5.04 0.58
C PHE A 42 20.58 6.02 0.01
N ILE A 43 19.64 6.44 0.84
CA ILE A 43 18.66 7.48 0.53
C ILE A 43 18.68 8.56 1.62
N ARG A 44 18.47 9.81 1.22
CA ARG A 44 18.23 10.91 2.16
C ARG A 44 16.74 11.00 2.48
N ALA A 45 16.37 10.88 3.75
CA ALA A 45 15.03 11.16 4.25
C ALA A 45 14.96 12.59 4.83
N PRO A 46 14.40 13.58 4.11
CA PRO A 46 14.18 14.90 4.69
C PRO A 46 13.10 14.84 5.78
N PHE A 47 13.20 15.70 6.79
CA PHE A 47 12.23 15.80 7.90
C PHE A 47 11.95 14.45 8.59
N ALA A 48 13.02 13.69 8.89
CA ALA A 48 12.93 12.34 9.43
C ALA A 48 12.02 12.20 10.65
N ASP A 49 12.02 13.19 11.55
CA ASP A 49 11.18 13.20 12.75
C ASP A 49 9.67 13.15 12.45
N ASN A 50 9.25 13.64 11.27
CA ASN A 50 7.86 13.67 10.84
C ASN A 50 7.53 12.60 9.77
N GLY A 51 8.52 12.20 8.97
CA GLY A 51 8.31 11.33 7.80
C GLY A 51 8.62 9.86 8.03
N LEU A 52 9.42 9.52 9.05
CA LEU A 52 9.79 8.13 9.33
C LEU A 52 9.04 7.60 10.54
N ILE A 53 8.49 6.40 10.39
CA ILE A 53 7.83 5.68 11.47
C ILE A 53 8.80 4.61 11.98
N PRO A 54 9.16 4.61 13.27
CA PRO A 54 10.04 3.60 13.82
C PRO A 54 9.34 2.24 13.80
N ILE A 55 9.93 1.28 13.09
CA ILE A 55 9.46 -0.10 13.07
C ILE A 55 9.93 -0.78 14.37
N PRO A 56 9.07 -1.55 15.05
CA PRO A 56 9.48 -2.34 16.21
C PRO A 56 10.70 -3.19 15.88
N PRO A 57 11.68 -3.33 16.79
CA PRO A 57 12.83 -4.17 16.53
C PRO A 57 12.33 -5.58 16.21
N LEU A 58 12.77 -6.12 15.07
CA LEU A 58 12.50 -7.49 14.61
C LEU A 58 13.22 -8.47 15.55
N LYS A 59 12.75 -8.57 16.79
CA LYS A 59 13.22 -9.54 17.79
C LYS A 59 12.55 -10.87 17.47
N THR A 60 13.08 -11.58 16.49
CA THR A 60 12.69 -12.98 16.29
C THR A 60 13.14 -13.77 17.51
N THR A 61 12.19 -14.25 18.31
CA THR A 61 12.48 -15.11 19.47
C THR A 61 12.89 -16.52 19.07
N ASN A 62 12.97 -16.83 17.78
CA ASN A 62 13.67 -17.97 17.19
C ASN A 62 13.97 -17.59 15.74
N SER A 63 15.18 -17.09 15.47
CA SER A 63 15.59 -16.64 14.14
C SER A 63 15.82 -17.83 13.19
N THR A 64 14.75 -18.38 12.63
CA THR A 64 14.83 -18.82 11.23
C THR A 64 14.83 -17.54 10.39
N THR A 65 15.77 -17.43 9.47
CA THR A 65 15.98 -16.23 8.63
C THR A 65 14.73 -15.80 7.86
N ASP A 66 13.80 -16.73 7.64
CA ASP A 66 12.66 -16.57 6.76
C ASP A 66 11.53 -15.73 7.39
N GLU A 67 11.34 -15.80 8.72
CA GLU A 67 10.29 -15.05 9.43
C GLU A 67 10.61 -13.54 9.51
N ALA A 68 11.88 -13.20 9.70
CA ALA A 68 12.33 -11.80 9.72
C ALA A 68 12.21 -11.13 8.35
N ILE A 69 12.50 -11.88 7.28
CA ILE A 69 12.36 -11.41 5.90
C ILE A 69 10.88 -11.20 5.56
N SER A 70 10.02 -12.17 5.89
CA SER A 70 8.57 -12.05 5.68
C SER A 70 7.98 -10.82 6.37
N LEU A 71 8.40 -10.51 7.59
CA LEU A 71 7.88 -9.34 8.31
C LEU A 71 8.41 -8.02 7.73
N ALA A 72 9.65 -8.00 7.21
CA ALA A 72 10.16 -6.85 6.49
C ALA A 72 9.38 -6.60 5.17
N ASP A 73 9.00 -7.67 4.48
CA ASP A 73 8.18 -7.60 3.26
C ASP A 73 6.77 -7.05 3.57
N ASP A 74 6.18 -7.39 4.72
CA ASP A 74 4.91 -6.80 5.14
C ASP A 74 5.05 -5.29 5.43
N TYR A 75 6.13 -4.89 6.11
CA TYR A 75 6.38 -3.49 6.42
C TYR A 75 6.66 -2.64 5.18
N VAL A 76 7.27 -3.18 4.12
CA VAL A 76 7.48 -2.41 2.90
C VAL A 76 6.14 -2.03 2.23
N MET A 77 5.10 -2.87 2.36
CA MET A 77 3.77 -2.55 1.83
C MET A 77 3.14 -1.32 2.50
N LEU A 78 3.50 -1.05 3.76
CA LEU A 78 3.03 0.13 4.51
C LEU A 78 3.64 1.45 4.01
N SER A 79 4.66 1.41 3.16
CA SER A 79 5.30 2.64 2.66
C SER A 79 4.47 3.36 1.59
N ASP A 80 3.62 2.65 0.85
CA ASP A 80 2.83 3.21 -0.23
C ASP A 80 1.51 2.44 -0.44
N ILE A 81 1.57 1.22 -0.97
CA ILE A 81 0.38 0.61 -1.57
C ILE A 81 -0.71 0.27 -0.53
N PHE A 82 -0.32 -0.10 0.69
CA PHE A 82 -1.27 -0.36 1.77
C PHE A 82 -1.98 0.92 2.23
N PRO A 83 -1.27 1.98 2.67
CA PRO A 83 -1.95 3.23 3.04
C PRO A 83 -2.68 3.88 1.86
N THR A 84 -2.22 3.72 0.62
CA THR A 84 -2.94 4.19 -0.57
C THR A 84 -4.29 3.48 -0.70
N GLY A 85 -4.32 2.15 -0.63
CA GLY A 85 -5.56 1.36 -0.68
C GLY A 85 -6.49 1.65 0.51
N TRP A 86 -5.92 1.82 1.71
CA TRP A 86 -6.65 2.18 2.92
C TRP A 86 -7.32 3.57 2.79
N THR A 87 -6.56 4.58 2.38
CA THR A 87 -7.03 5.96 2.28
C THR A 87 -8.03 6.14 1.13
N ALA A 88 -7.91 5.35 0.06
CA ALA A 88 -8.89 5.35 -1.03
C ALA A 88 -10.31 5.01 -0.53
N LEU A 89 -10.43 4.08 0.42
CA LEU A 89 -11.70 3.76 1.08
C LEU A 89 -12.19 4.90 1.98
N ASP A 90 -11.30 5.62 2.65
CA ASP A 90 -11.65 6.79 3.45
C ASP A 90 -12.23 7.90 2.57
N TYR A 91 -11.62 8.17 1.42
CA TYR A 91 -12.16 9.11 0.43
C TYR A 91 -13.47 8.65 -0.19
N ALA A 92 -13.69 7.34 -0.34
CA ALA A 92 -14.98 6.79 -0.75
C ALA A 92 -16.06 6.93 0.34
N GLY A 93 -15.70 7.28 1.58
CA GLY A 93 -16.60 7.37 2.73
C GLY A 93 -17.04 6.01 3.27
N PHE A 94 -16.20 4.99 3.11
CA PHE A 94 -16.49 3.61 3.48
C PHE A 94 -16.80 3.43 4.98
N ARG A 95 -17.83 2.63 5.28
CA ARG A 95 -18.19 2.20 6.63
C ARG A 95 -18.29 0.68 6.71
N ALA A 96 -18.08 0.13 7.91
CA ALA A 96 -18.32 -1.30 8.15
C ALA A 96 -19.76 -1.67 7.75
N GLY A 97 -19.92 -2.79 7.05
CA GLY A 97 -21.17 -3.23 6.45
C GLY A 97 -21.39 -2.76 5.00
N ASP A 98 -20.67 -1.74 4.52
CA ASP A 98 -20.76 -1.31 3.12
C ASP A 98 -20.27 -2.42 2.19
N SER A 99 -20.88 -2.53 1.01
CA SER A 99 -20.32 -3.32 -0.10
C SER A 99 -19.56 -2.41 -1.04
N VAL A 100 -18.42 -2.88 -1.54
CA VAL A 100 -17.51 -2.10 -2.37
C VAL A 100 -17.12 -2.83 -3.65
N ALA A 101 -17.07 -2.10 -4.77
CA ALA A 101 -16.47 -2.59 -6.02
C ALA A 101 -15.11 -1.90 -6.24
N LEU A 102 -14.06 -2.69 -6.38
CA LEU A 102 -12.71 -2.24 -6.64
C LEU A 102 -12.36 -2.53 -8.10
N PHE A 103 -12.15 -1.48 -8.87
CA PHE A 103 -11.74 -1.59 -10.26
C PHE A 103 -10.22 -1.60 -10.33
N GLY A 104 -9.66 -2.74 -10.75
CA GLY A 104 -8.24 -3.06 -10.72
C GLY A 104 -7.88 -4.01 -9.57
N ALA A 105 -7.26 -5.15 -9.91
CA ALA A 105 -6.70 -6.10 -8.95
C ALA A 105 -5.15 -6.07 -8.95
N GLY A 106 -4.57 -4.91 -9.28
CA GLY A 106 -3.14 -4.65 -9.06
C GLY A 106 -2.80 -4.57 -7.56
N PRO A 107 -1.52 -4.34 -7.20
CA PRO A 107 -1.09 -4.31 -5.80
C PRO A 107 -1.91 -3.35 -4.92
N VAL A 108 -2.17 -2.13 -5.41
CA VAL A 108 -3.01 -1.13 -4.71
C VAL A 108 -4.45 -1.61 -4.57
N GLY A 109 -5.04 -2.15 -5.64
CA GLY A 109 -6.42 -2.66 -5.63
C GLY A 109 -6.60 -3.86 -4.69
N LEU A 110 -5.62 -4.76 -4.62
CA LEU A 110 -5.60 -5.87 -3.67
C LEU A 110 -5.47 -5.39 -2.22
N MET A 111 -4.63 -4.38 -1.96
CA MET A 111 -4.53 -3.78 -0.62
C MET A 111 -5.79 -3.00 -0.24
N ALA A 112 -6.48 -2.37 -1.20
CA ALA A 112 -7.80 -1.80 -0.98
C ALA A 112 -8.84 -2.89 -0.67
N ALA A 113 -8.79 -4.05 -1.35
CA ALA A 113 -9.66 -5.20 -1.07
C ALA A 113 -9.43 -5.73 0.33
N TYR A 114 -8.18 -5.98 0.67
CA TYR A 114 -7.78 -6.43 1.99
C TYR A 114 -8.20 -5.43 3.08
N SER A 115 -7.97 -4.13 2.86
CA SER A 115 -8.39 -3.05 3.75
C SER A 115 -9.90 -3.03 3.97
N ALA A 116 -10.70 -3.19 2.91
CA ALA A 116 -12.17 -3.22 3.02
C ALA A 116 -12.63 -4.43 3.85
N ILE A 117 -12.02 -5.60 3.64
CA ILE A 117 -12.35 -6.84 4.36
C ILE A 117 -12.05 -6.70 5.85
N ILE A 118 -10.83 -6.28 6.22
CA ILE A 118 -10.46 -6.13 7.64
C ILE A 118 -11.23 -5.00 8.34
N ARG A 119 -11.75 -4.02 7.58
CA ARG A 119 -12.64 -2.97 8.07
C ARG A 119 -14.12 -3.39 8.13
N GLY A 120 -14.44 -4.64 7.78
CA GLY A 120 -15.78 -5.21 7.92
C GLY A 120 -16.73 -4.93 6.76
N ALA A 121 -16.24 -4.90 5.51
CA ALA A 121 -17.11 -4.85 4.33
C ALA A 121 -18.08 -6.04 4.29
N SER A 122 -19.32 -5.82 3.83
CA SER A 122 -20.27 -6.93 3.64
C SER A 122 -19.93 -7.78 2.43
N THR A 123 -19.46 -7.15 1.35
CA THR A 123 -19.01 -7.82 0.14
C THR A 123 -18.01 -6.92 -0.59
N VAL A 124 -16.90 -7.50 -1.03
CA VAL A 124 -15.88 -6.81 -1.82
C VAL A 124 -15.85 -7.47 -3.20
N TYR A 125 -16.07 -6.69 -4.26
CA TYR A 125 -15.90 -7.15 -5.63
C TYR A 125 -14.55 -6.63 -6.16
N SER A 126 -13.77 -7.48 -6.82
CA SER A 126 -12.49 -7.10 -7.43
C SER A 126 -12.55 -7.36 -8.92
N VAL A 127 -12.43 -6.29 -9.71
CA VAL A 127 -12.58 -6.30 -11.17
C VAL A 127 -11.21 -6.21 -11.84
N ASP A 128 -10.85 -7.20 -12.64
CA ASP A 128 -9.60 -7.21 -13.44
C ASP A 128 -9.77 -8.20 -14.61
N TYR A 129 -8.75 -8.38 -15.44
CA TYR A 129 -8.70 -9.38 -16.51
C TYR A 129 -7.59 -10.40 -16.31
N VAL A 130 -6.62 -10.14 -15.44
CA VAL A 130 -5.49 -11.03 -15.19
C VAL A 130 -5.94 -12.12 -14.19
N PRO A 131 -6.03 -13.40 -14.60
CA PRO A 131 -6.58 -14.45 -13.75
C PRO A 131 -5.81 -14.66 -12.45
N GLU A 132 -4.49 -14.46 -12.47
CA GLU A 132 -3.63 -14.55 -11.29
C GLU A 132 -4.02 -13.54 -10.21
N ARG A 133 -4.28 -12.30 -10.62
CA ARG A 133 -4.68 -11.21 -9.73
C ARG A 133 -6.06 -11.48 -9.13
N LEU A 134 -6.99 -11.96 -9.96
CA LEU A 134 -8.33 -12.33 -9.51
C LEU A 134 -8.32 -13.48 -8.51
N ARG A 135 -7.48 -14.50 -8.71
CA ARG A 135 -7.33 -15.61 -7.76
C ARG A 135 -6.74 -15.15 -6.43
N LEU A 136 -5.80 -14.20 -6.46
CA LEU A 136 -5.27 -13.60 -5.24
C LEU A 136 -6.32 -12.74 -4.53
N ALA A 137 -7.15 -12.00 -5.27
CA ALA A 137 -8.28 -11.28 -4.67
C ALA A 137 -9.27 -12.25 -4.01
N GLU A 138 -9.56 -13.38 -4.66
CA GLU A 138 -10.42 -14.43 -4.13
C GLU A 138 -9.86 -15.05 -2.84
N SER A 139 -8.56 -15.34 -2.79
CA SER A 139 -7.95 -15.90 -1.58
C SER A 139 -7.97 -14.94 -0.38
N LEU A 140 -8.07 -13.63 -0.62
CA LEU A 140 -8.27 -12.63 0.43
C LEU A 140 -9.73 -12.54 0.90
N GLY A 141 -10.68 -13.14 0.17
CA GLY A 141 -12.12 -13.10 0.47
C GLY A 141 -12.93 -12.12 -0.40
N ALA A 142 -12.33 -11.56 -1.45
CA ALA A 142 -13.07 -10.77 -2.44
C ALA A 142 -13.73 -11.66 -3.50
N VAL A 143 -14.77 -11.13 -4.15
CA VAL A 143 -15.45 -11.76 -5.26
C VAL A 143 -14.78 -11.33 -6.56
N PRO A 144 -14.10 -12.23 -7.29
CA PRO A 144 -13.44 -11.88 -8.55
C PRO A 144 -14.46 -11.64 -9.67
N ILE A 145 -14.23 -10.61 -10.47
CA ILE A 145 -15.04 -10.22 -11.62
C ILE A 145 -14.11 -10.05 -12.82
N ASN A 146 -14.27 -10.90 -13.84
CA ASN A 146 -13.48 -10.86 -15.05
C ASN A 146 -14.19 -10.05 -16.14
N PHE A 147 -13.71 -8.85 -16.44
CA PHE A 147 -14.36 -8.01 -17.46
C PHE A 147 -14.14 -8.50 -18.91
N ARG A 148 -13.31 -9.54 -19.12
CA ARG A 148 -13.18 -10.20 -20.43
C ARG A 148 -14.35 -11.16 -20.72
N GLU A 149 -14.97 -11.69 -19.67
CA GLU A 149 -16.03 -12.71 -19.76
C GLU A 149 -17.42 -12.09 -19.97
N ALA A 150 -17.69 -10.96 -19.33
CA ALA A 150 -18.92 -10.19 -19.51
C ALA A 150 -18.68 -8.74 -19.02
N ASP A 151 -19.68 -7.87 -19.20
CA ASP A 151 -19.62 -6.54 -18.62
C ASP A 151 -19.50 -6.63 -17.07
N PRO A 152 -18.53 -5.94 -16.45
CA PRO A 152 -18.30 -6.07 -15.02
C PRO A 152 -19.44 -5.48 -14.18
N VAL A 153 -20.18 -4.48 -14.69
CA VAL A 153 -21.33 -3.90 -14.00
C VAL A 153 -22.47 -4.90 -13.98
N GLU A 154 -22.77 -5.53 -15.11
CA GLU A 154 -23.79 -6.58 -15.20
C GLU A 154 -23.48 -7.74 -14.25
N GLN A 155 -22.24 -8.25 -14.26
CA GLN A 155 -21.82 -9.34 -13.37
C GLN A 155 -22.00 -9.01 -11.88
N ILE A 156 -21.72 -7.76 -11.49
CA ILE A 156 -21.92 -7.32 -10.10
C ILE A 156 -23.41 -7.16 -9.79
N LEU A 157 -24.19 -6.58 -10.71
CA LEU A 157 -25.62 -6.37 -10.51
C LEU A 157 -26.44 -7.67 -10.51
N GLU A 158 -26.01 -8.71 -11.21
CA GLU A 158 -26.60 -10.04 -11.12
C GLU A 158 -26.48 -10.63 -9.71
N ARG A 159 -25.34 -10.39 -9.04
CA ARG A 159 -25.08 -10.85 -7.67
C ARG A 159 -25.66 -9.91 -6.62
N LYS A 160 -25.68 -8.61 -6.92
CA LYS A 160 -26.18 -7.55 -6.05
C LYS A 160 -27.04 -6.56 -6.86
N PRO A 161 -28.34 -6.88 -7.08
CA PRO A 161 -29.23 -6.04 -7.89
C PRO A 161 -29.44 -4.62 -7.36
N SER A 162 -29.20 -4.40 -6.06
CA SER A 162 -29.25 -3.07 -5.45
C SER A 162 -28.05 -2.19 -5.79
N GLY A 163 -27.03 -2.72 -6.47
CA GLY A 163 -25.74 -2.06 -6.63
C GLY A 163 -24.87 -2.10 -5.38
N VAL A 164 -23.63 -1.65 -5.54
CA VAL A 164 -22.68 -1.46 -4.42
C VAL A 164 -22.87 -0.10 -3.75
N VAL A 165 -22.40 0.03 -2.52
CA VAL A 165 -22.50 1.28 -1.75
C VAL A 165 -21.31 2.18 -2.06
N ARG A 166 -20.16 1.58 -2.39
CA ARG A 166 -18.89 2.24 -2.65
C ARG A 166 -18.25 1.67 -3.91
N SER A 167 -17.47 2.48 -4.61
CA SER A 167 -16.51 1.97 -5.58
C SER A 167 -15.20 2.76 -5.53
N VAL A 168 -14.12 2.11 -5.97
CA VAL A 168 -12.77 2.70 -6.00
C VAL A 168 -12.11 2.37 -7.34
N ASP A 169 -11.46 3.37 -7.94
CA ASP A 169 -10.57 3.20 -9.08
C ASP A 169 -9.14 2.96 -8.59
N ALA A 170 -8.60 1.79 -8.92
CA ALA A 170 -7.21 1.40 -8.70
C ALA A 170 -6.51 0.99 -10.02
N VAL A 171 -7.03 1.45 -11.16
CA VAL A 171 -6.43 1.28 -12.50
C VAL A 171 -5.70 2.56 -12.92
N GLY A 172 -6.34 3.72 -12.76
CA GLY A 172 -5.79 5.00 -13.20
C GLY A 172 -6.06 5.27 -14.69
N TYR A 173 -5.10 5.84 -15.40
CA TYR A 173 -5.30 6.37 -16.77
C TYR A 173 -5.35 5.28 -17.85
N GLU A 174 -4.56 4.22 -17.71
CA GLU A 174 -4.42 3.13 -18.71
C GLU A 174 -5.54 2.10 -18.57
N GLN A 175 -6.77 2.59 -18.78
CA GLN A 175 -7.98 1.79 -18.69
C GLN A 175 -8.19 1.02 -19.98
N PHE A 176 -8.60 -0.23 -19.87
CA PHE A 176 -8.84 -1.10 -21.02
C PHE A 176 -10.31 -1.50 -21.10
N ASP A 177 -10.82 -1.62 -22.32
CA ASP A 177 -12.08 -2.30 -22.59
C ASP A 177 -11.90 -3.83 -22.58
N ARG A 178 -13.00 -4.53 -22.87
CA ARG A 178 -13.05 -5.98 -22.99
C ARG A 178 -12.06 -6.56 -24.02
N ASN A 179 -11.75 -5.80 -25.06
CA ASN A 179 -10.84 -6.18 -26.14
C ASN A 179 -9.39 -5.76 -25.87
N LEU A 180 -9.09 -5.26 -24.67
CA LEU A 180 -7.79 -4.73 -24.27
C LEU A 180 -7.33 -3.54 -25.12
N THR A 181 -8.29 -2.77 -25.64
CA THR A 181 -8.03 -1.47 -26.26
C THR A 181 -8.11 -0.39 -25.19
N VAL A 182 -7.22 0.61 -25.25
CA VAL A 182 -7.25 1.73 -24.31
C VAL A 182 -8.59 2.46 -24.47
N ALA A 183 -9.34 2.54 -23.37
CA ALA A 183 -10.70 3.04 -23.34
C ALA A 183 -10.84 4.06 -22.20
N PRO A 184 -10.58 5.36 -22.48
CA PRO A 184 -10.63 6.41 -21.46
C PRO A 184 -11.99 6.49 -20.77
N ALA A 185 -11.98 6.77 -19.46
CA ALA A 185 -13.16 6.95 -18.61
C ALA A 185 -14.07 5.70 -18.43
N THR A 186 -13.71 4.55 -18.99
CA THR A 186 -14.48 3.30 -18.83
C THR A 186 -14.69 2.95 -17.35
N ILE A 187 -13.63 3.07 -16.54
CA ILE A 187 -13.74 2.76 -15.11
C ILE A 187 -14.66 3.73 -14.40
N ILE A 188 -14.61 5.03 -14.71
CA ILE A 188 -15.50 6.04 -14.13
C ILE A 188 -16.95 5.74 -14.50
N HIS A 189 -17.23 5.38 -15.75
CA HIS A 189 -18.58 4.98 -16.17
C HIS A 189 -19.07 3.73 -15.42
N ASN A 190 -18.22 2.71 -15.30
CA ASN A 190 -18.54 1.48 -14.57
C ASN A 190 -18.78 1.76 -13.08
N MET A 191 -17.96 2.62 -12.47
CA MET A 191 -18.12 3.07 -11.09
C MET A 191 -19.45 3.76 -10.87
N LEU A 192 -19.93 4.57 -11.81
CA LEU A 192 -21.24 5.22 -11.71
C LEU A 192 -22.38 4.20 -11.88
N ALA A 193 -22.27 3.32 -12.86
CA ALA A 193 -23.32 2.37 -13.20
C ALA A 193 -23.51 1.26 -12.14
N VAL A 194 -22.44 0.86 -11.44
CA VAL A 194 -22.48 -0.23 -10.45
C VAL A 194 -23.21 0.13 -9.14
N HIS A 195 -23.47 1.41 -8.88
CA HIS A 195 -24.18 1.85 -7.66
C HIS A 195 -25.69 1.56 -7.69
N GLY A 196 -26.23 0.97 -8.77
CA GLY A 196 -27.64 0.67 -8.90
C GLY A 196 -28.50 1.95 -8.95
N HIS A 197 -29.72 1.86 -9.47
CA HIS A 197 -30.62 3.01 -9.42
C HIS A 197 -30.99 3.31 -7.96
N CYS A 198 -30.72 4.55 -7.53
CA CYS A 198 -30.97 5.10 -6.21
C CYS A 198 -32.38 4.72 -5.72
N ARG A 199 -32.48 3.87 -4.68
CA ARG A 199 -33.63 3.94 -3.78
C ARG A 199 -33.45 5.23 -3.00
N SER A 200 -34.41 6.14 -3.15
CA SER A 200 -34.56 7.31 -2.30
C SER A 200 -34.20 6.94 -0.86
N VAL A 201 -33.16 7.57 -0.33
CA VAL A 201 -32.82 7.55 1.09
C VAL A 201 -34.11 7.78 1.85
N GLN A 202 -34.65 6.73 2.50
CA GLN A 202 -35.78 6.94 3.39
C GLN A 202 -35.27 7.75 4.59
N PRO A 203 -36.00 8.82 4.97
CA PRO A 203 -35.59 9.73 6.03
C PRO A 203 -35.48 9.05 7.40
#